data_AF-A0A3D5PHX9-F1
#
_entry.id   AF-A0A3D5PHX9-F1
#
_cell.length_a   1.000
_cell.length_b   1.000
_cell.length_c   1.000
_cell.angle_alpha   90.00
_cell.angle_beta   90.00
_cell.angle_gamma   90.00
#
_symmetry.space_group_name_H-M   'P 1'
#
loop_
_entity.id
_entity.type
_entity.pdbx_description
1 polymer ?
#
loop_
_entity_poly.entity_id
_entity_poly.type
_entity_poly.pdbx_seq_one_letter_code
_entity_poly.pdbx_strand_id
1 'polypeptide(L)'
;MLDILVSGLLLSGTYALVAMGLNLQYGVARIMNLANGEVLVLGALAAFWLYTTAQISPILTVILVIPVAFIGNWLIYRFLLTPLVRRSKTQGALEVDSILATFGMSFIFIGIMVSIE
;
A
#
# COMPACT_ATOMS: atom_id res chain seq x y z
N MET A 1 -24.56 -18.29 -12.65
CA MET A 1 -24.60 -18.29 -11.17
C MET A 1 -23.26 -18.70 -10.57
N LEU A 2 -22.64 -19.79 -11.04
CA LEU A 2 -21.32 -20.22 -10.55
C LEU A 2 -20.24 -19.14 -10.72
N ASP A 3 -20.18 -18.46 -11.88
CA ASP A 3 -19.18 -17.41 -12.13
C ASP A 3 -19.29 -16.21 -11.18
N ILE A 4 -20.53 -15.85 -10.80
CA ILE A 4 -20.80 -14.77 -9.85
C ILE A 4 -20.32 -15.17 -8.45
N LEU A 5 -20.55 -16.42 -8.05
CA LEU A 5 -20.06 -16.95 -6.76
C LEU A 5 -18.54 -17.00 -6.72
N VAL A 6 -17.90 -17.49 -7.79
CA VAL A 6 -16.44 -17.56 -7.89
C VAL A 6 -15.84 -16.16 -7.88
N SER A 7 -16.37 -15.24 -8.68
CA SER A 7 -15.87 -13.86 -8.74
C SER A 7 -16.08 -13.11 -7.43
N GLY A 8 -17.23 -13.31 -6.77
CA GLY A 8 -17.51 -12.72 -5.46
C GLY A 8 -16.58 -13.24 -4.36
N LEU A 9 -16.27 -14.55 -4.36
CA LEU A 9 -15.31 -15.16 -3.45
C LEU A 9 -13.89 -14.65 -3.68
N LEU A 10 -13.45 -14.55 -4.95
CA LEU A 10 -12.14 -13.99 -5.27
C LEU A 10 -12.02 -12.52 -4.86
N LEU A 11 -13.04 -11.71 -5.15
CA LEU A 11 -13.05 -10.29 -4.79
C LEU A 11 -13.01 -10.10 -3.27
N SER A 12 -13.86 -10.79 -2.52
CA SER A 12 -13.84 -10.74 -1.06
C SER A 12 -12.52 -11.26 -0.47
N GLY A 13 -11.94 -12.32 -1.05
CA GLY A 13 -10.60 -12.80 -0.70
C GLY A 13 -9.52 -11.74 -0.92
N THR A 14 -9.54 -11.02 -2.04
CA THR A 14 -8.59 -9.91 -2.28
C THR A 14 -8.76 -8.79 -1.25
N TYR A 15 -9.98 -8.33 -0.98
CA TYR A 15 -10.20 -7.32 0.07
C TYR A 15 -9.81 -7.80 1.47
N ALA A 16 -10.02 -9.08 1.79
CA ALA A 16 -9.56 -9.66 3.04
C ALA A 16 -8.03 -9.63 3.15
N LEU A 17 -7.31 -9.95 2.08
CA LEU A 17 -5.84 -9.87 2.03
C LEU A 17 -5.35 -8.42 2.20
N VAL A 18 -6.00 -7.45 1.56
CA VAL A 18 -5.68 -6.02 1.72
C VAL A 18 -5.87 -5.58 3.17
N ALA A 19 -7.01 -5.91 3.77
CA ALA A 19 -7.30 -5.59 5.17
C ALA A 19 -6.32 -6.29 6.14
N MET A 20 -5.96 -7.54 5.84
CA MET A 20 -4.99 -8.30 6.64
C MET A 20 -3.59 -7.66 6.60
N GLY A 21 -3.16 -7.15 5.44
CA GLY A 21 -1.87 -6.45 5.30
C GLY A 21 -1.77 -5.19 6.16
N LEU A 22 -2.83 -4.38 6.19
CA LEU A 22 -2.91 -3.21 7.05
C LEU A 22 -2.98 -3.59 8.54
N ASN A 23 -3.78 -4.62 8.88
CA ASN A 23 -3.87 -5.14 10.24
C ASN A 23 -2.55 -5.68 10.76
N LEU A 24 -1.75 -6.36 9.93
CA LEU A 24 -0.43 -6.86 10.33
C LEU A 24 0.55 -5.71 10.60
N GLN A 25 0.55 -4.67 9.76
CA GLN A 25 1.35 -3.47 9.98
C GLN A 25 0.98 -2.79 11.30
N TYR A 26 -0.31 -2.56 11.54
CA TYR A 26 -0.79 -1.91 12.75
C TYR A 26 -0.62 -2.79 14.00
N GLY A 27 -0.89 -4.09 13.90
CA GLY A 27 -0.86 -5.02 15.03
C GLY A 27 0.53 -5.22 15.63
N VAL A 28 1.58 -5.19 14.81
CA VAL A 28 2.96 -5.38 15.25
C VAL A 28 3.64 -4.05 15.58
N ALA A 29 3.54 -3.06 14.68
CA ALA A 29 4.28 -1.81 14.82
C ALA A 29 3.49 -0.71 15.56
N ARG A 30 2.16 -0.84 15.69
CA ARG A 30 1.23 0.21 16.15
C ARG A 30 1.38 1.54 15.41
N ILE A 31 1.72 1.44 14.12
CA ILE A 31 1.85 2.59 13.23
C ILE A 31 0.78 2.43 12.15
N MET A 32 -0.24 3.29 12.17
CA MET A 32 -1.28 3.28 11.14
C MET A 32 -0.79 4.06 9.93
N ASN A 33 -0.52 3.34 8.84
CA ASN A 33 -0.14 3.93 7.57
C ASN A 33 -1.37 4.09 6.67
N LEU A 34 -1.94 5.29 6.61
CA LEU A 34 -3.09 5.56 5.74
C LEU A 34 -2.73 5.47 4.26
N ALA A 35 -1.47 5.76 3.90
CA ALA A 35 -0.98 5.70 2.52
C ALA A 35 -0.86 4.27 1.96
N ASN A 36 -1.21 3.24 2.74
CA ASN A 36 -1.08 1.85 2.33
C ASN A 36 -2.00 1.51 1.14
N GLY A 37 -3.20 2.10 1.08
CA GLY A 37 -4.12 1.88 -0.03
C GLY A 37 -3.57 2.43 -1.35
N GLU A 38 -2.88 3.56 -1.29
CA GLU A 38 -2.30 4.29 -2.41
C GLU A 38 -1.10 3.52 -2.97
N VAL A 39 -0.28 2.92 -2.10
CA VAL A 39 0.80 2.00 -2.53
C VAL A 39 0.23 0.76 -3.24
N LEU A 40 -0.91 0.25 -2.76
CA LEU A 40 -1.60 -0.87 -3.42
C LEU A 40 -2.14 -0.46 -4.79
N VAL A 41 -2.76 0.72 -4.91
CA VAL A 41 -3.23 1.25 -6.20
C VAL A 41 -2.06 1.47 -7.17
N LEU A 42 -0.94 2.02 -6.70
CA LEU A 42 0.27 2.18 -7.51
C LEU A 42 0.80 0.83 -8.03
N GLY A 43 0.79 -0.21 -7.19
CA GLY A 43 1.16 -1.56 -7.61
C GLY A 43 0.23 -2.14 -8.67
N ALA A 44 -1.08 -1.93 -8.53
CA ALA A 44 -2.08 -2.33 -9.51
C ALA A 44 -1.92 -1.57 -10.84
N LEU A 45 -1.65 -0.26 -10.78
CA LEU A 45 -1.40 0.57 -11.95
C LEU A 45 -0.12 0.15 -12.68
N ALA A 46 0.94 -0.17 -11.94
CA ALA A 46 2.18 -0.72 -12.51
C ALA A 46 1.91 -2.05 -13.25
N ALA A 47 1.10 -2.93 -12.65
CA ALA A 47 0.69 -4.17 -13.30
C ALA A 47 -0.13 -3.91 -14.58
N PHE A 48 -1.04 -2.94 -14.54
CA PHE A 48 -1.83 -2.52 -15.70
C PHE A 48 -0.95 -1.98 -16.83
N TRP A 49 -0.02 -1.06 -16.56
CA TRP A 49 0.87 -0.51 -17.58
C TRP A 49 1.81 -1.54 -18.18
N LEU A 50 2.38 -2.43 -17.38
CA LEU A 50 3.26 -3.49 -17.90
C LEU A 50 2.49 -4.48 -18.76
N TYR A 51 1.22 -4.73 -18.45
CA TYR A 51 0.35 -5.52 -19.32
C TYR A 51 0.02 -4.78 -20.62
N THR A 52 -0.41 -3.51 -20.57
CA THR A 52 -0.83 -2.78 -21.78
C THR A 52 0.32 -2.43 -22.71
N THR A 53 1.49 -2.07 -22.17
CA THR A 53 2.65 -1.62 -22.97
C THR A 53 3.55 -2.77 -23.42
N ALA A 54 3.80 -3.76 -22.55
CA ALA A 54 4.77 -4.83 -22.79
C ALA A 54 4.13 -6.22 -22.93
N GLN A 55 2.80 -6.34 -22.82
CA GLN A 55 2.05 -7.60 -22.88
C GLN A 55 2.57 -8.64 -21.87
N ILE A 56 3.16 -8.18 -20.77
CA ILE A 56 3.65 -9.04 -19.69
C ILE A 56 2.44 -9.54 -18.90
N SER A 57 2.36 -10.86 -18.70
CA SER A 57 1.30 -11.46 -17.89
C SER A 57 1.25 -10.81 -16.50
N PRO A 58 0.07 -10.38 -15.99
CA PRO A 58 -0.09 -9.78 -14.67
C PRO A 58 0.52 -10.59 -13.53
N ILE A 59 0.57 -11.92 -13.68
CA ILE A 59 1.15 -12.85 -12.70
C ILE A 59 2.67 -12.72 -12.65
N LEU A 60 3.33 -12.55 -13.80
CA LEU A 60 4.78 -12.33 -13.86
C LEU A 60 5.15 -10.96 -13.32
N THR A 61 4.27 -9.97 -13.49
CA THR A 61 4.48 -8.62 -12.97
C THR A 61 4.59 -8.58 -11.45
N VAL A 62 3.94 -9.52 -10.75
CA VAL A 62 4.06 -9.67 -9.29
C VAL A 62 5.53 -9.84 -8.87
N ILE A 63 6.35 -10.54 -9.65
CA ILE A 63 7.78 -10.76 -9.36
C ILE A 63 8.55 -9.44 -9.32
N LEU A 64 8.14 -8.45 -10.12
CA LEU A 64 8.75 -7.12 -10.16
C LEU A 64 8.10 -6.15 -9.17
N VAL A 65 6.77 -6.17 -9.07
CA VAL A 65 6.01 -5.23 -8.24
C VAL A 65 6.23 -5.49 -6.75
N ILE A 66 6.31 -6.75 -6.32
CA ILE A 66 6.59 -7.08 -4.91
C ILE A 66 7.88 -6.44 -4.40
N PRO A 67 9.07 -6.66 -5.02
CA PRO A 67 10.31 -6.09 -4.52
C PRO A 67 10.30 -4.56 -4.61
N VAL A 68 9.72 -3.97 -5.67
CA VAL A 68 9.62 -2.51 -5.80
C VAL A 68 8.74 -1.91 -4.71
N ALA A 69 7.55 -2.48 -4.47
CA ALA A 69 6.64 -2.03 -3.42
C ALA A 69 7.25 -2.24 -2.02
N PHE A 70 7.96 -3.35 -1.79
CA PHE A 70 8.68 -3.60 -0.54
C PHE A 70 9.76 -2.54 -0.30
N ILE A 71 10.61 -2.28 -1.30
CA ILE A 71 11.67 -1.26 -1.19
C ILE A 71 11.04 0.12 -0.96
N GLY A 72 10.00 0.48 -1.72
CA GLY A 72 9.28 1.75 -1.55
C GLY A 72 8.72 1.92 -0.13
N ASN A 73 8.00 0.91 0.37
CA ASN A 73 7.43 0.97 1.71
C ASN A 73 8.50 0.93 2.82
N TRP A 74 9.61 0.22 2.59
CA TRP A 74 10.76 0.23 3.49
C TRP A 74 11.44 1.60 3.54
N LEU A 75 11.58 2.29 2.41
CA LEU A 75 12.10 3.66 2.35
C LEU A 75 11.19 4.63 3.10
N ILE A 76 9.87 4.54 2.89
CA ILE A 76 8.88 5.32 3.64
C ILE A 76 9.04 5.07 5.15
N TYR A 77 9.13 3.80 5.55
CA TYR A 77 9.32 3.45 6.95
C TYR A 77 10.63 4.01 7.52
N ARG A 78 11.73 3.89 6.78
CA ARG A 78 13.06 4.31 7.23
C ARG A 78 13.20 5.83 7.31
N PHE A 79 12.69 6.56 6.33
CA PHE A 79 12.92 7.99 6.19
C PHE A 79 11.80 8.86 6.74
N LEU A 80 10.54 8.41 6.68
CA LEU A 80 9.41 9.17 7.21
C LEU A 80 9.01 8.69 8.61
N LEU A 81 8.83 7.38 8.81
CA LEU A 81 8.23 6.86 10.05
C LEU A 81 9.26 6.70 11.18
N THR A 82 10.46 6.21 10.90
CA THR A 82 11.50 5.99 11.92
C THR A 82 11.86 7.28 12.69
N PRO A 83 11.99 8.46 12.05
CA PRO A 83 12.20 9.72 12.78
C PRO A 83 11.04 10.11 13.69
N LEU A 84 9.80 9.85 13.29
CA LEU A 84 8.61 10.08 14.13
C LEU A 84 8.64 9.17 15.35
N VAL A 85 8.87 7.87 15.15
CA VAL A 85 9.03 6.89 16.23
C VAL A 85 10.09 7.31 17.26
N ARG A 86 11.21 7.87 16.80
CA ARG A 86 12.29 8.34 17.70
C ARG A 86 11.95 9.61 18.46
N ARG A 87 11.05 10.45 17.95
CA ARG A 87 10.65 11.73 18.57
C ARG A 87 9.43 11.59 19.49
N SER A 88 8.54 10.65 19.22
CA SER A 88 7.31 10.50 19.97
C SER A 88 7.59 10.03 21.41
N LYS A 89 7.09 10.80 22.38
CA LYS A 89 7.30 10.56 23.81
C LYS A 89 6.34 9.52 24.39
N THR A 90 5.20 9.30 23.73
CA THR A 90 4.11 8.42 24.18
C THR A 90 3.51 7.68 22.99
N GLN A 91 2.98 6.48 23.20
CA GLN A 91 2.38 5.64 22.15
C GLN A 91 1.22 6.35 21.42
N GLY A 92 0.31 7.03 22.14
CA GLY A 92 -0.79 7.75 21.51
C GLY A 92 -0.36 8.94 20.65
N ALA A 93 0.76 9.59 21.00
CA ALA A 93 1.33 10.66 20.18
C ALA A 93 1.91 10.09 18.87
N LEU A 94 2.54 8.92 18.93
CA LEU A 94 3.06 8.24 17.75
C LEU A 94 1.96 7.86 16.76
N GLU A 95 0.82 7.35 17.24
CA GLU A 95 -0.32 7.03 16.37
C GLU A 95 -0.82 8.27 15.63
N VAL A 96 -1.07 9.37 16.34
CA VAL A 96 -1.56 10.62 15.73
C VAL A 96 -0.54 11.21 14.75
N ASP A 97 0.74 11.27 15.14
CA ASP A 97 1.82 11.79 14.29
C ASP A 97 1.95 10.96 12.99
N SER A 98 1.85 9.63 13.11
CA SER A 98 1.96 8.72 11.97
C SER A 98 0.76 8.83 11.03
N ILE A 99 -0.46 8.94 11.58
CA ILE A 99 -1.68 9.16 10.81
C ILE A 99 -1.58 10.46 10.01
N LEU A 100 -1.20 11.57 10.66
CA LEU A 100 -1.10 12.87 10.00
C LEU A 100 -0.03 12.87 8.89
N ALA A 101 1.14 12.29 9.18
CA ALA A 101 2.22 12.19 8.20
C ALA A 101 1.84 11.32 6.99
N THR A 102 1.23 10.16 7.24
CA THR A 102 0.84 9.23 6.18
C THR A 102 -0.36 9.73 5.38
N PHE A 103 -1.27 10.49 5.99
CA PHE A 103 -2.34 11.18 5.27
C PHE A 103 -1.80 12.27 4.33
N GLY A 104 -0.81 13.06 4.77
CA GLY A 104 -0.10 13.99 3.89
C GLY A 104 0.60 13.28 2.72
N MET A 105 1.20 12.12 2.99
CA MET A 105 1.80 11.27 1.96
C MET A 105 0.77 10.71 0.97
N SER A 106 -0.42 10.31 1.42
CA SER A 106 -1.51 9.89 0.53
C SER A 106 -1.80 10.93 -0.54
N PHE A 107 -1.88 12.22 -0.18
CA PHE A 107 -2.09 13.28 -1.18
C PHE A 107 -0.95 13.41 -2.18
N ILE A 108 0.30 13.19 -1.75
CA ILE A 108 1.45 13.18 -2.67
C ILE A 108 1.32 12.02 -3.65
N PHE A 109 0.99 10.82 -3.18
CA PHE A 109 0.79 9.66 -4.05
C PHE A 109 -0.38 9.84 -5.01
N ILE A 110 -1.51 10.35 -4.53
CA ILE A 110 -2.67 10.67 -5.37
C ILE A 110 -2.27 11.72 -6.42
N GLY A 111 -1.58 12.79 -6.02
CA GLY A 111 -1.12 13.82 -6.94
C GLY A 111 -0.18 13.28 -8.02
N ILE A 112 0.74 12.40 -7.65
CA ILE A 112 1.62 11.72 -8.60
C ILE A 112 0.80 10.84 -9.56
N MET A 113 -0.11 10.00 -9.04
CA MET A 113 -0.96 9.14 -9.87
C MET A 113 -1.75 9.94 -10.89
N VAL A 114 -2.44 10.99 -10.45
CA VAL A 114 -3.24 11.86 -11.32
C VAL A 114 -2.38 12.58 -12.35
N SER A 115 -1.11 12.90 -12.03
CA SER A 115 -0.23 13.56 -13.00
C SER A 115 0.26 12.65 -14.13
N ILE A 116 0.12 11.33 -14.00
CA ILE A 116 0.58 10.35 -14.99
C ILE A 116 -0.58 9.82 -15.84
N GLU A 117 -1.84 10.09 -15.46
CA GLU A 117 -3.03 9.89 -16.31
C GLU A 117 -3.26 11.09 -17.24
#